data_AF-A0A6C0FEY8-F1
#
_entry.id   AF-A0A6C0FEY8-F1
#
_cell.length_a   1.000
_cell.length_b   1.000
_cell.length_c   1.000
_cell.angle_alpha   90.00
_cell.angle_beta   90.00
_cell.angle_gamma   90.00
#
_symmetry.space_group_name_H-M   'P 1'
#
loop_
_entity.id
_entity.type
_entity.pdbx_description
1 polymer ?
#
loop_
_entity_poly.entity_id
_entity_poly.type
_entity_poly.pdbx_seq_one_letter_code
_entity_poly.pdbx_strand_id
1 'polypeptide(L)'
;MTNDEEKKELNNSNTSPNKEVTLENTLNDNIDANIDDIDGIDDIGDIDDIDDILNNINNESNMIQNDLVKRNMRMEKMDGLSKEEFNNHLQSKLDKLGNRLTILQIKYQSYKSWYDKFNIMIIIVSSLLSIFEAFRNEMGDIIEGDKILEVFFSMIPIGISSFITCSAAIIKFKKYQEKMENMQFTREKVILSISKIKHIQELTKFRDEDHLYEIKKKYLDDIYSFYIESSSEIERHIKYSDHLKLNKVKLNKSDNSGSS
;
A
#
# COMPACT_ATOMS: atom_id res chain seq x y z
N MET A 1 17.21 45.56 67.19
CA MET A 1 15.97 45.52 66.39
C MET A 1 15.77 44.05 66.02
N THR A 2 15.35 43.26 67.01
CA THR A 2 13.95 42.80 67.23
C THR A 2 13.50 41.86 66.12
N ASN A 3 13.61 40.54 66.32
CA ASN A 3 12.62 39.65 66.97
C ASN A 3 11.88 38.91 65.82
N ASP A 4 11.47 37.65 65.86
CA ASP A 4 11.50 36.55 66.82
C ASP A 4 11.00 35.30 66.03
N GLU A 5 11.40 34.10 66.49
CA GLU A 5 10.57 32.91 66.78
C GLU A 5 9.50 32.45 65.74
N GLU A 6 9.25 31.16 65.44
CA GLU A 6 9.28 29.90 66.20
C GLU A 6 9.00 28.78 65.12
N LYS A 7 9.72 27.66 65.01
CA LYS A 7 9.46 26.35 65.69
C LYS A 7 7.98 25.89 65.53
N LYS A 8 7.59 24.64 65.26
CA LYS A 8 8.14 23.32 65.62
C LYS A 8 7.23 22.21 65.05
N GLU A 9 7.82 21.03 64.77
CA GLU A 9 7.38 19.64 65.10
C GLU A 9 5.91 19.21 64.84
N LEU A 10 5.53 17.97 64.46
CA LEU A 10 5.97 16.61 64.72
C LEU A 10 5.51 15.73 63.52
N ASN A 11 6.23 14.72 63.05
CA ASN A 11 6.64 13.42 63.64
C ASN A 11 5.56 12.33 63.73
N ASN A 12 6.05 11.09 63.55
CA ASN A 12 5.44 9.75 63.71
C ASN A 12 4.61 9.20 62.54
N SER A 13 4.73 7.93 62.14
CA SER A 13 5.62 6.80 62.53
C SER A 13 5.26 5.57 61.67
N ASN A 14 6.26 4.73 61.36
CA ASN A 14 6.28 3.25 61.22
C ASN A 14 4.97 2.52 60.83
N THR A 15 4.96 1.51 59.94
CA THR A 15 5.50 0.15 60.19
C THR A 15 5.39 -0.69 58.89
N SER A 16 6.41 -1.51 58.58
CA SER A 16 6.38 -2.62 57.59
C SER A 16 5.44 -3.77 58.06
N PRO A 17 5.00 -4.78 57.26
CA PRO A 17 5.85 -5.57 56.34
C PRO A 17 5.20 -6.15 55.06
N ASN A 18 6.07 -6.53 54.12
CA ASN A 18 6.10 -7.78 53.34
C ASN A 18 4.77 -8.43 52.88
N LYS A 19 4.51 -8.45 51.56
CA LYS A 19 3.67 -9.46 50.89
C LYS A 19 4.05 -9.59 49.42
N GLU A 20 4.96 -10.52 49.19
CA GLU A 20 5.11 -11.30 47.96
C GLU A 20 3.75 -11.98 47.66
N VAL A 21 3.10 -11.61 46.54
CA VAL A 21 1.86 -12.24 46.07
C VAL A 21 2.12 -12.75 44.66
N THR A 22 2.47 -14.02 44.62
CA THR A 22 2.44 -14.93 43.48
C THR A 22 1.04 -14.95 42.90
N LEU A 23 0.90 -14.55 41.63
CA LEU A 23 -0.34 -14.58 40.85
C LEU A 23 -0.25 -15.74 39.84
N GLU A 24 0.03 -16.94 40.35
CA GLU A 24 -0.23 -18.21 39.70
C GLU A 24 -1.25 -18.95 40.58
N ASN A 25 -2.25 -19.59 39.97
CA ASN A 25 -3.29 -20.45 40.57
C ASN A 25 -4.67 -19.82 40.84
N THR A 26 -5.25 -19.15 39.85
CA THR A 26 -6.72 -19.07 39.73
C THR A 26 -7.15 -19.49 38.33
N LEU A 27 -7.16 -20.79 38.04
CA LEU A 27 -7.85 -21.33 36.86
C LEU A 27 -8.10 -22.86 36.89
N ASN A 28 -8.06 -23.52 38.05
CA ASN A 28 -8.17 -24.99 38.10
C ASN A 28 -9.34 -25.58 38.93
N ASP A 29 -10.25 -24.79 39.48
CA ASP A 29 -11.34 -25.32 40.32
C ASP A 29 -12.73 -24.99 39.76
N ASN A 30 -13.01 -25.37 38.51
CA ASN A 30 -14.38 -25.27 37.95
C ASN A 30 -14.68 -26.28 36.83
N ILE A 31 -14.18 -27.52 36.94
CA ILE A 31 -14.68 -28.65 36.14
C ILE A 31 -14.85 -29.84 37.07
N ASP A 32 -15.93 -29.85 37.83
CA ASP A 32 -16.50 -31.06 38.44
C ASP A 32 -17.92 -30.74 38.92
N ALA A 33 -18.85 -30.63 37.98
CA ALA A 33 -20.29 -30.79 38.20
C ALA A 33 -21.04 -30.62 36.88
N ASN A 34 -21.24 -31.72 36.15
CA ASN A 34 -22.41 -32.06 35.31
C ASN A 34 -22.02 -33.11 34.27
N ILE A 35 -21.92 -34.36 34.71
CA ILE A 35 -22.09 -35.52 33.85
C ILE A 35 -23.16 -36.36 34.52
N ASP A 36 -24.41 -36.00 34.25
CA ASP A 36 -25.57 -36.90 34.27
C ASP A 36 -26.61 -36.17 33.42
N ASP A 37 -27.21 -36.89 32.46
CA ASP A 37 -28.17 -36.46 31.43
C ASP A 37 -27.61 -36.04 30.05
N ILE A 38 -27.05 -37.00 29.31
CA ILE A 38 -27.18 -37.03 27.84
C ILE A 38 -27.53 -38.47 27.44
N ASP A 39 -28.82 -38.81 27.55
CA ASP A 39 -29.43 -39.94 26.84
C ASP A 39 -29.90 -39.43 25.48
N GLY A 40 -29.33 -39.98 24.40
CA GLY A 40 -29.84 -39.83 23.03
C GLY A 40 -28.95 -39.06 22.05
N ILE A 41 -27.86 -39.69 21.58
CA ILE A 41 -27.28 -39.42 20.26
C ILE A 41 -26.88 -40.77 19.63
N ASP A 42 -27.86 -41.43 19.02
CA ASP A 42 -27.64 -42.39 17.94
C ASP A 42 -27.44 -41.58 16.65
N ASP A 43 -26.19 -41.25 16.30
CA ASP A 43 -25.67 -41.17 14.92
C ASP A 43 -24.17 -40.84 14.98
N ILE A 44 -23.32 -41.86 15.09
CA ILE A 44 -21.87 -41.72 14.91
C ILE A 44 -21.64 -41.62 13.40
N GLY A 45 -21.74 -40.40 12.89
CA GLY A 45 -21.13 -40.02 11.62
C GLY A 45 -19.61 -40.12 11.75
N ASP A 46 -19.05 -41.06 11.01
CA ASP A 46 -17.67 -41.22 10.55
C ASP A 46 -16.56 -40.62 11.43
N ILE A 47 -15.87 -41.50 12.16
CA ILE A 47 -14.64 -41.24 12.93
C ILE A 47 -13.55 -40.58 12.06
N ASP A 48 -13.59 -40.78 10.74
CA ASP A 48 -12.67 -40.18 9.77
C ASP A 48 -12.78 -38.63 9.71
N ASP A 49 -13.96 -38.04 10.01
CA ASP A 49 -14.15 -36.58 10.01
C ASP A 49 -13.51 -35.90 11.23
N ILE A 50 -13.39 -36.60 12.37
CA ILE A 50 -12.80 -36.06 13.60
C ILE A 50 -11.28 -35.95 13.48
N ASP A 51 -10.64 -36.93 12.85
CA ASP A 51 -9.20 -36.93 12.61
C ASP A 51 -8.80 -35.82 11.63
N ASP A 52 -9.61 -35.55 10.61
CA ASP A 52 -9.40 -34.44 9.69
C ASP A 52 -9.56 -33.06 10.35
N ILE A 53 -10.55 -32.91 11.25
CA ILE A 53 -10.72 -31.70 12.07
C ILE A 53 -9.53 -31.50 13.01
N LEU A 54 -9.09 -32.54 13.71
CA LEU A 54 -7.94 -32.48 14.62
C LEU A 54 -6.64 -32.14 13.88
N ASN A 55 -6.43 -32.72 12.69
CA ASN A 55 -5.29 -32.39 11.85
C ASN A 55 -5.33 -30.94 11.36
N ASN A 56 -6.49 -30.41 10.98
CA ASN A 56 -6.63 -29.01 10.61
C ASN A 56 -6.35 -28.06 11.79
N ILE A 57 -6.90 -28.34 12.97
CA ILE A 57 -6.65 -27.53 14.18
C ILE A 57 -5.17 -27.57 14.58
N ASN A 58 -4.54 -28.74 14.52
CA ASN A 58 -3.13 -28.88 14.85
C ASN A 58 -2.24 -28.14 13.83
N ASN A 59 -2.58 -28.21 12.55
CA ASN A 59 -1.90 -27.44 11.50
C ASN A 59 -2.07 -25.93 11.69
N GLU A 60 -3.28 -25.46 12.02
CA GLU A 60 -3.54 -24.04 12.28
C GLU A 60 -2.80 -23.54 13.53
N SER A 61 -2.81 -24.33 14.61
CA SER A 61 -2.08 -24.05 15.85
C SER A 61 -0.57 -23.95 15.61
N ASN A 62 0.00 -24.90 14.87
CA ASN A 62 1.41 -24.86 14.47
C ASN A 62 1.74 -23.63 13.60
N MET A 63 0.81 -23.19 12.75
CA MET A 63 0.99 -22.00 11.92
C MET A 63 1.00 -20.72 12.76
N ILE A 64 0.07 -20.60 13.71
CA ILE A 64 -0.01 -19.47 14.66
C ILE A 64 1.25 -19.42 15.54
N GLN A 65 1.71 -20.57 16.04
CA GLN A 65 2.89 -20.65 16.90
C GLN A 65 4.16 -20.21 16.14
N ASN A 66 4.32 -20.63 14.88
CA ASN A 66 5.41 -20.19 14.01
C ASN A 66 5.38 -18.67 13.74
N ASP A 67 4.19 -18.09 13.57
CA ASP A 67 4.04 -16.64 13.37
C ASP A 67 4.31 -15.84 14.64
N LEU A 68 3.97 -16.37 15.82
CA LEU A 68 4.34 -15.79 17.11
C LEU A 68 5.86 -15.81 17.32
N VAL A 69 6.51 -16.93 17.05
CA VAL A 69 7.99 -17.06 17.14
C VAL A 69 8.69 -16.07 16.21
N LYS A 70 8.23 -15.92 14.96
CA LYS A 70 8.77 -14.92 14.02
C LYS A 70 8.56 -13.48 14.50
N ARG A 71 7.41 -13.17 15.11
CA ARG A 71 7.14 -11.84 15.68
C ARG A 71 8.07 -11.56 16.87
N ASN A 72 8.25 -12.52 17.77
CA ASN A 72 9.14 -12.39 18.92
C ASN A 72 10.61 -12.16 18.49
N MET A 73 11.12 -12.91 17.51
CA MET A 73 12.46 -12.68 16.97
C MET A 73 12.64 -11.28 16.34
N ARG A 74 11.56 -10.70 15.76
CA ARG A 74 11.60 -9.35 15.19
C ARG A 74 11.53 -8.27 16.28
N MET A 75 10.72 -8.50 17.31
CA MET A 75 10.67 -7.65 18.51
C MET A 75 12.02 -7.62 19.19
N GLU A 76 12.66 -8.77 19.43
CA GLU A 76 13.99 -8.87 20.06
C GLU A 76 15.07 -8.10 19.27
N LYS A 77 15.05 -8.22 17.94
CA LYS A 77 15.94 -7.45 17.06
C LYS A 77 15.66 -5.95 17.07
N MET A 78 14.40 -5.54 17.27
CA MET A 78 14.04 -4.12 17.37
C MET A 78 14.30 -3.55 18.76
N ASP A 79 14.18 -4.36 19.79
CA ASP A 79 14.32 -3.93 21.17
C ASP A 79 15.75 -3.49 21.47
N GLY A 80 16.74 -4.22 20.95
CA GLY A 80 18.16 -3.86 21.05
C GLY A 80 18.59 -2.61 20.28
N LEU A 81 17.72 -1.99 19.48
CA LEU A 81 18.05 -0.74 18.76
C LEU A 81 17.90 0.48 19.66
N SER A 82 18.89 1.35 19.66
CA SER A 82 18.74 2.69 20.25
C SER A 82 17.66 3.51 19.53
N LYS A 83 17.20 4.58 20.17
CA LYS A 83 16.22 5.52 19.61
C LYS A 83 16.68 6.09 18.26
N GLU A 84 17.97 6.35 18.10
CA GLU A 84 18.56 6.86 16.88
C GLU A 84 18.59 5.81 15.77
N GLU A 85 19.01 4.58 16.08
CA GLU A 85 19.02 3.48 15.11
C GLU A 85 17.63 3.10 14.63
N PHE A 86 16.62 3.12 15.53
CA PHE A 86 15.23 2.90 15.16
C PHE A 86 14.73 4.00 14.22
N ASN A 87 15.01 5.27 14.51
CA ASN A 87 14.66 6.38 13.61
C ASN A 87 15.35 6.27 12.25
N ASN A 88 16.63 5.89 12.22
CA ASN A 88 17.38 5.65 10.98
C ASN A 88 16.79 4.48 10.18
N HIS A 89 16.34 3.42 10.85
CA HIS A 89 15.62 2.31 10.23
C HIS A 89 14.33 2.78 9.56
N LEU A 90 13.49 3.54 10.29
CA LEU A 90 12.25 4.10 9.77
C LEU A 90 12.52 5.03 8.59
N GLN A 91 13.56 5.86 8.66
CA GLN A 91 13.94 6.77 7.59
C GLN A 91 14.35 6.01 6.33
N SER A 92 15.18 4.97 6.46
CA SER A 92 15.57 4.12 5.33
C SER A 92 14.36 3.47 4.64
N LYS A 93 13.38 3.01 5.43
CA LYS A 93 12.12 2.43 4.92
C LYS A 93 11.28 3.47 4.20
N LEU A 94 11.18 4.67 4.77
CA LEU A 94 10.47 5.80 4.20
C LEU A 94 11.11 6.23 2.87
N ASP A 95 12.43 6.35 2.81
CA ASP A 95 13.15 6.73 1.59
C ASP A 95 12.99 5.69 0.49
N LYS A 96 13.01 4.39 0.84
CA LYS A 96 12.72 3.32 -0.12
C LYS A 96 11.31 3.43 -0.69
N LEU A 97 10.30 3.61 0.16
CA LEU A 97 8.91 3.77 -0.28
C LEU A 97 8.72 5.05 -1.10
N GLY A 98 9.30 6.16 -0.66
CA GLY A 98 9.24 7.46 -1.35
C GLY A 98 9.88 7.39 -2.74
N ASN A 99 11.08 6.83 -2.86
CA ASN A 99 11.73 6.64 -4.16
C ASN A 99 10.87 5.79 -5.09
N ARG A 100 10.37 4.65 -4.61
CA ARG A 100 9.51 3.74 -5.38
C ARG A 100 8.19 4.40 -5.78
N LEU A 101 7.59 5.22 -4.91
CA LEU A 101 6.40 6.02 -5.20
C LEU A 101 6.65 7.01 -6.34
N THR A 102 7.80 7.69 -6.36
CA THR A 102 8.15 8.59 -7.46
C THR A 102 8.26 7.85 -8.79
N ILE A 103 8.82 6.63 -8.81
CA ILE A 103 8.85 5.78 -10.03
C ILE A 103 7.44 5.50 -10.51
N LEU A 104 6.57 5.07 -9.59
CA LEU A 104 5.18 4.76 -9.89
C LEU A 104 4.44 5.99 -10.45
N GLN A 105 4.67 7.18 -9.87
CA GLN A 105 4.10 8.44 -10.36
C GLN A 105 4.56 8.80 -11.78
N ILE A 106 5.85 8.69 -12.08
CA ILE A 106 6.38 8.98 -13.44
C ILE A 106 5.74 8.03 -14.46
N LYS A 107 5.62 6.75 -14.11
CA LYS A 107 4.97 5.75 -14.96
C LYS A 107 3.50 6.09 -15.17
N TYR A 108 2.76 6.37 -14.09
CA TYR A 108 1.37 6.79 -14.15
C TYR A 108 1.18 8.01 -15.06
N GLN A 109 1.99 9.06 -14.89
CA GLN A 109 1.91 10.28 -15.71
C GLN A 109 2.18 9.99 -17.19
N SER A 110 3.14 9.10 -17.49
CA SER A 110 3.41 8.67 -18.86
C SER A 110 2.22 7.94 -19.48
N TYR A 111 1.58 7.06 -18.71
CA TYR A 111 0.37 6.34 -19.13
C TYR A 111 -0.81 7.29 -19.37
N LYS A 112 -1.06 8.21 -18.43
CA LYS A 112 -2.10 9.23 -18.52
C LYS A 112 -1.88 10.14 -19.73
N SER A 113 -0.65 10.63 -19.94
CA SER A 113 -0.34 11.47 -21.10
C SER A 113 -0.56 10.74 -22.43
N TRP A 114 -0.23 9.44 -22.52
CA TRP A 114 -0.51 8.67 -23.72
C TRP A 114 -2.02 8.57 -23.96
N TYR A 115 -2.79 8.20 -22.94
CA TYR A 115 -4.26 8.14 -23.01
C TYR A 115 -4.88 9.49 -23.43
N ASP A 116 -4.48 10.58 -22.79
CA ASP A 116 -4.94 11.94 -23.10
C ASP A 116 -4.60 12.31 -24.57
N LYS A 117 -3.42 11.92 -25.06
CA LYS A 117 -3.02 12.12 -26.47
C LYS A 117 -3.90 11.34 -27.45
N PHE A 118 -4.27 10.09 -27.17
CA PHE A 118 -5.18 9.35 -28.06
C PHE A 118 -6.56 9.98 -28.11
N ASN A 119 -7.08 10.42 -26.97
CA ASN A 119 -8.38 11.08 -26.93
C ASN A 119 -8.37 12.39 -27.75
N ILE A 120 -7.34 13.22 -27.57
CA ILE A 120 -7.17 14.46 -28.35
C ILE A 120 -6.99 14.13 -29.84
N MET A 121 -6.23 13.09 -30.17
CA MET A 121 -6.00 12.69 -31.55
C MET A 121 -7.29 12.23 -32.23
N ILE A 122 -8.15 11.46 -31.53
CA ILE A 122 -9.47 11.09 -32.03
C ILE A 122 -10.31 12.33 -32.33
N ILE A 123 -10.35 13.31 -31.42
CA ILE A 123 -11.10 14.56 -31.64
C ILE A 123 -10.59 15.29 -32.89
N ILE A 124 -9.28 15.45 -33.03
CA ILE A 124 -8.67 16.11 -34.19
C ILE A 124 -9.04 15.37 -35.48
N VAL A 125 -8.92 14.05 -35.50
CA VAL A 125 -9.25 13.23 -36.68
C VAL A 125 -10.74 13.30 -37.01
N SER A 126 -11.62 13.30 -36.00
CA SER A 126 -13.06 13.50 -36.19
C SER A 126 -13.38 14.90 -36.76
N SER A 127 -12.71 15.96 -36.30
CA SER A 127 -12.88 17.29 -36.87
C SER A 127 -12.37 17.39 -38.31
N LEU A 128 -11.24 16.74 -38.62
CA LEU A 128 -10.72 16.64 -39.98
C LEU A 128 -11.68 15.89 -40.91
N LEU A 129 -12.38 14.87 -40.41
CA LEU A 129 -13.42 14.16 -41.18
C LEU A 129 -14.54 15.12 -41.60
N SER A 130 -15.06 15.94 -40.67
CA SER A 130 -16.11 16.91 -40.98
C SER A 130 -15.66 17.96 -42.00
N ILE A 131 -14.42 18.45 -41.89
CA ILE A 131 -13.84 19.38 -42.88
C ILE A 131 -13.72 18.68 -44.24
N PHE A 132 -13.29 17.42 -44.25
CA PHE A 132 -13.15 16.64 -45.47
C PHE A 132 -14.49 16.38 -46.16
N GLU A 133 -15.55 16.13 -45.39
CA GLU A 133 -16.92 16.01 -45.93
C GLU A 133 -17.40 17.31 -46.57
N ALA A 134 -17.20 18.45 -45.91
CA ALA A 134 -17.54 19.75 -46.47
C ALA A 134 -16.74 20.07 -47.74
N PHE A 135 -15.43 19.77 -47.74
CA PHE A 135 -14.56 19.97 -48.89
C PHE A 135 -14.94 19.06 -50.07
N ARG A 136 -15.26 17.79 -49.79
CA ARG A 136 -15.76 16.85 -50.80
C ARG A 136 -17.07 17.36 -51.43
N ASN A 137 -17.96 17.91 -50.63
CA ASN A 137 -19.24 18.43 -51.11
C ASN A 137 -19.06 19.63 -52.05
N GLU A 138 -18.12 20.53 -51.74
CA GLU A 138 -17.80 21.70 -52.58
C GLU A 138 -17.09 21.32 -53.89
N MET A 139 -16.24 20.29 -53.86
CA MET A 139 -15.46 19.85 -55.03
C MET A 139 -16.19 18.84 -55.93
N GLY A 140 -17.47 18.56 -55.66
CA GLY A 140 -18.26 17.51 -56.34
C GLY A 140 -18.18 17.58 -57.87
N ASP A 141 -18.34 18.79 -58.43
CA ASP A 141 -18.35 19.02 -59.89
C ASP A 141 -16.99 18.79 -60.57
N ILE A 142 -15.88 18.96 -59.83
CA ILE A 142 -14.50 18.74 -60.33
C ILE A 142 -14.13 17.25 -60.22
N ILE A 143 -14.66 16.56 -59.21
CA ILE A 143 -14.35 15.16 -58.91
C ILE A 143 -15.06 14.21 -59.90
N GLU A 144 -16.25 14.55 -60.41
CA GLU A 144 -16.95 13.75 -61.44
C GLU A 144 -16.15 13.59 -62.75
N GLY A 145 -15.16 14.46 -62.99
CA GLY A 145 -14.30 14.40 -64.18
C GLY A 145 -13.18 13.36 -64.12
N ASP A 146 -12.76 12.90 -62.92
CA ASP A 146 -11.64 11.98 -62.74
C ASP A 146 -12.00 10.81 -61.80
N LYS A 147 -12.15 9.63 -62.40
CA LYS A 147 -12.50 8.38 -61.70
C LYS A 147 -11.53 8.02 -60.58
N ILE A 148 -10.26 8.41 -60.66
CA ILE A 148 -9.27 8.10 -59.61
C ILE A 148 -9.53 8.98 -58.38
N LEU A 149 -9.81 10.26 -58.59
CA LEU A 149 -10.14 11.20 -57.50
C LEU A 149 -11.46 10.81 -56.83
N GLU A 150 -12.48 10.45 -57.61
CA GLU A 150 -13.78 10.02 -57.09
C GLU A 150 -13.66 8.84 -56.09
N VAL A 151 -12.86 7.83 -56.45
CA VAL A 151 -12.58 6.67 -55.59
C VAL A 151 -11.80 7.08 -54.35
N PHE A 152 -10.77 7.93 -54.48
CA PHE A 152 -9.98 8.41 -53.35
C PHE A 152 -10.81 9.21 -52.33
N PHE A 153 -11.64 10.15 -52.80
CA PHE A 153 -12.51 10.97 -51.95
C PHE A 153 -13.63 10.14 -51.29
N SER A 154 -14.03 9.03 -51.91
CA SER A 154 -14.99 8.10 -51.31
C SER A 154 -14.35 7.17 -50.28
N MET A 155 -13.05 6.88 -50.40
CA MET A 155 -12.34 5.93 -49.53
C MET A 155 -11.75 6.58 -48.26
N ILE A 156 -11.39 7.87 -48.30
CA ILE A 156 -10.82 8.60 -47.15
C ILE A 156 -11.74 8.58 -45.91
N PRO A 157 -13.05 8.89 -46.00
CA PRO A 157 -13.96 8.83 -44.85
C PRO A 157 -14.04 7.43 -44.22
N ILE A 158 -14.00 6.39 -45.04
CA ILE A 158 -13.99 4.98 -44.60
C ILE A 158 -12.70 4.67 -43.84
N GLY A 159 -11.55 5.12 -44.38
CA GLY A 159 -10.25 4.96 -43.75
C GLY A 159 -10.15 5.67 -42.39
N ILE A 160 -10.61 6.92 -42.33
CA ILE A 160 -10.64 7.71 -41.08
C ILE A 160 -11.57 7.06 -40.04
N SER A 161 -12.75 6.62 -40.45
CA SER A 161 -13.72 5.96 -39.56
C SER A 161 -13.15 4.65 -38.98
N SER A 162 -12.45 3.87 -39.80
CA SER A 162 -11.76 2.65 -39.35
C SER A 162 -10.61 2.96 -38.40
N PHE A 163 -9.84 4.02 -38.66
CA PHE A 163 -8.76 4.47 -37.79
C PHE A 163 -9.26 4.91 -36.40
N ILE A 164 -10.36 5.67 -36.34
CA ILE A 164 -11.00 6.07 -35.08
C ILE A 164 -11.45 4.82 -34.30
N THR A 165 -12.14 3.90 -34.98
CA THR A 165 -12.65 2.66 -34.36
C THR A 165 -11.52 1.78 -33.83
N CYS A 166 -10.45 1.61 -34.62
CA CYS A 166 -9.25 0.88 -34.21
C CYS A 166 -8.56 1.53 -33.00
N SER A 167 -8.42 2.86 -33.01
CA SER A 167 -7.85 3.61 -31.89
C SER A 167 -8.68 3.46 -30.61
N ALA A 168 -10.01 3.57 -30.71
CA ALA A 168 -10.93 3.35 -29.59
C ALA A 168 -10.86 1.90 -29.08
N ALA A 169 -10.77 0.92 -29.98
CA ALA A 169 -10.60 -0.48 -29.62
C ALA A 169 -9.25 -0.74 -28.92
N ILE A 170 -8.16 -0.12 -29.36
CA ILE A 170 -6.84 -0.21 -28.70
C ILE A 170 -6.92 0.34 -27.27
N ILE A 171 -7.58 1.49 -27.07
CA ILE A 171 -7.76 2.09 -25.75
C ILE A 171 -8.53 1.12 -24.83
N LYS A 172 -9.64 0.57 -25.33
CA LYS A 172 -10.51 -0.37 -24.60
C LYS A 172 -9.80 -1.69 -24.31
N PHE A 173 -9.11 -2.26 -25.31
CA PHE A 173 -8.41 -3.53 -25.22
C PHE A 173 -7.24 -3.48 -24.23
N LYS A 174 -6.48 -2.38 -24.22
CA LYS A 174 -5.37 -2.21 -23.28
C LYS A 174 -5.83 -1.94 -21.84
N LYS A 175 -7.15 -1.88 -21.58
CA LYS A 175 -7.71 -1.63 -20.24
C LYS A 175 -7.01 -0.46 -19.54
N TYR A 176 -6.75 0.61 -20.30
CA TYR A 176 -5.94 1.74 -19.81
C TYR A 176 -6.53 2.36 -18.55
N GLN A 177 -7.86 2.48 -18.50
CA GLN A 177 -8.59 3.00 -17.35
C GLN A 177 -8.39 2.12 -16.11
N GLU A 178 -8.71 0.82 -16.19
CA GLU A 178 -8.54 -0.13 -15.08
C GLU A 178 -7.10 -0.16 -14.57
N LYS A 179 -6.12 -0.13 -15.48
CA LYS A 179 -4.70 -0.10 -15.11
C LYS A 179 -4.30 1.21 -14.43
N MET A 180 -4.86 2.34 -14.88
CA MET A 180 -4.60 3.66 -14.30
C MET A 180 -5.23 3.78 -12.91
N GLU A 181 -6.46 3.29 -12.74
CA GLU A 181 -7.17 3.22 -11.45
C GLU A 181 -6.40 2.35 -10.45
N ASN A 182 -5.97 1.16 -10.85
CA ASN A 182 -5.17 0.28 -9.98
C ASN A 182 -3.85 0.94 -9.55
N MET A 183 -3.15 1.64 -10.46
CA MET A 183 -1.93 2.38 -10.11
C MET A 183 -2.20 3.54 -9.15
N GLN A 184 -3.33 4.24 -9.30
CA GLN A 184 -3.74 5.32 -8.41
C GLN A 184 -4.09 4.79 -7.01
N PHE A 185 -4.79 3.66 -6.94
CA PHE A 185 -5.10 3.00 -5.66
C PHE A 185 -3.84 2.57 -4.91
N THR A 186 -2.90 1.91 -5.60
CA THR A 186 -1.60 1.56 -4.98
C THR A 186 -0.85 2.82 -4.53
N ARG A 187 -0.89 3.90 -5.31
CA ARG A 187 -0.28 5.18 -4.91
C ARG A 187 -0.88 5.69 -3.59
N GLU A 188 -2.19 5.65 -3.43
CA GLU A 188 -2.87 6.09 -2.20
C GLU A 188 -2.52 5.21 -1.01
N LYS A 189 -2.50 3.89 -1.17
CA LYS A 189 -2.03 2.95 -0.14
C LYS A 189 -0.61 3.24 0.32
N VAL A 190 0.30 3.50 -0.62
CA VAL A 190 1.69 3.82 -0.30
C VAL A 190 1.82 5.14 0.45
N ILE A 191 1.08 6.18 0.03
CA ILE A 191 1.06 7.47 0.73
C ILE A 191 0.55 7.30 2.16
N LEU A 192 -0.50 6.50 2.36
CA LEU A 192 -1.00 6.18 3.69
C LEU A 192 0.06 5.48 4.55
N SER A 193 0.78 4.51 3.99
CA SER A 193 1.88 3.82 4.69
C SER A 193 3.03 4.75 5.05
N ILE A 194 3.40 5.67 4.15
CA ILE A 194 4.39 6.72 4.45
C ILE A 194 3.90 7.61 5.61
N SER A 195 2.63 8.00 5.59
CA SER A 195 2.03 8.82 6.65
C SER A 195 2.09 8.11 8.01
N LYS A 196 1.72 6.83 8.06
CA LYS A 196 1.81 6.00 9.28
C LYS A 196 3.25 5.89 9.80
N ILE A 197 4.23 5.67 8.94
CA ILE A 197 5.65 5.60 9.33
C ILE A 197 6.14 6.95 9.87
N LYS A 198 5.77 8.07 9.23
CA LYS A 198 6.09 9.42 9.71
C LYS A 198 5.48 9.69 11.08
N HIS A 199 4.25 9.25 11.31
CA HIS A 199 3.60 9.37 12.61
C HIS A 199 4.37 8.61 13.72
N ILE A 200 4.90 7.42 13.43
CA ILE A 200 5.76 6.72 14.40
C ILE A 200 7.09 7.45 14.62
N GLN A 201 7.71 7.99 13.57
CA GLN A 201 8.92 8.81 13.73
C GLN A 201 8.65 10.02 14.61
N GLU A 202 7.49 10.67 14.45
CA GLU A 202 7.05 11.78 15.27
C GLU A 202 6.86 11.36 16.73
N LEU A 203 6.14 10.26 16.99
CA LEU A 203 5.99 9.70 18.33
C LEU A 203 7.34 9.37 18.98
N THR A 204 8.27 8.84 18.20
CA THR A 204 9.63 8.52 18.66
C THR A 204 10.37 9.81 19.04
N LYS A 205 10.24 10.89 18.27
CA LYS A 205 10.91 12.17 18.55
C LYS A 205 10.38 12.86 19.81
N PHE A 206 9.07 12.84 20.03
CA PHE A 206 8.42 13.62 21.10
C PHE A 206 8.18 12.86 22.40
N ARG A 207 8.42 11.54 22.46
CA ARG A 207 8.31 10.75 23.69
C ARG A 207 9.67 10.40 24.29
N ASP A 208 9.68 10.24 25.61
CA ASP A 208 10.82 9.79 26.39
C ASP A 208 11.20 8.33 26.09
N GLU A 209 12.45 7.97 26.39
CA GLU A 209 13.01 6.64 26.08
C GLU A 209 12.24 5.50 26.76
N ASP A 210 11.60 5.77 27.90
CA ASP A 210 10.80 4.81 28.65
C ASP A 210 9.61 4.26 27.85
N HIS A 211 9.11 5.02 26.86
CA HIS A 211 8.01 4.60 25.98
C HIS A 211 8.49 4.01 24.64
N LEU A 212 9.80 3.90 24.42
CA LEU A 212 10.35 3.44 23.14
C LEU A 212 9.92 2.01 22.81
N TYR A 213 9.84 1.13 23.82
CA TYR A 213 9.38 -0.24 23.65
C TYR A 213 7.94 -0.32 23.12
N GLU A 214 7.03 0.47 23.70
CA GLU A 214 5.63 0.54 23.28
C GLU A 214 5.48 1.06 21.84
N ILE A 215 6.30 2.04 21.46
CA ILE A 215 6.31 2.61 20.11
C ILE A 215 6.83 1.59 19.09
N LYS A 216 7.89 0.85 19.42
CA LYS A 216 8.44 -0.24 18.57
C LYS A 216 7.42 -1.36 18.39
N LYS A 217 6.75 -1.76 19.47
CA LYS A 217 5.67 -2.76 19.43
C LYS A 217 4.53 -2.30 18.52
N LYS A 218 4.04 -1.07 18.71
CA LYS A 218 3.00 -0.47 17.87
C LYS A 218 3.39 -0.43 16.39
N TYR A 219 4.66 -0.11 16.08
CA TYR A 219 5.14 -0.15 14.71
C TYR A 219 5.08 -1.56 14.11
N LEU A 220 5.52 -2.58 14.84
CA LEU A 220 5.54 -3.96 14.37
C LEU A 220 4.15 -4.55 14.18
N ASP A 221 3.23 -4.28 15.11
CA ASP A 221 1.88 -4.82 15.07
C ASP A 221 1.02 -4.09 14.02
N ASP A 222 1.06 -2.75 13.98
CA ASP A 222 0.08 -1.97 13.23
C ASP A 222 0.59 -1.40 11.90
N ILE A 223 1.89 -1.24 11.70
CA ILE A 223 2.43 -0.42 10.59
C ILE A 223 3.36 -1.21 9.68
N TYR A 224 4.09 -2.17 10.23
CA TYR A 224 4.98 -3.01 9.46
C TYR A 224 4.23 -3.84 8.40
N SER A 225 3.04 -4.36 8.74
CA SER A 225 2.19 -5.08 7.77
C SER A 225 1.80 -4.19 6.58
N PHE A 226 1.34 -2.96 6.85
CA PHE A 226 1.00 -1.98 5.80
C PHE A 226 2.21 -1.61 4.93
N TYR A 227 3.39 -1.47 5.54
CA TYR A 227 4.62 -1.24 4.79
C TYR A 227 4.93 -2.39 3.83
N ILE A 228 4.83 -3.65 4.29
CA ILE A 228 5.12 -4.82 3.46
C ILE A 228 4.10 -4.96 2.34
N GLU A 229 2.81 -4.80 2.64
CA GLU A 229 1.73 -4.83 1.64
C GLU A 229 1.96 -3.76 0.58
N SER A 230 2.17 -2.51 0.99
CA SER A 230 2.40 -1.39 0.07
C SER A 230 3.66 -1.58 -0.77
N SER A 231 4.73 -2.13 -0.17
CA SER A 231 5.97 -2.44 -0.88
C SER A 231 5.76 -3.53 -1.94
N SER A 232 4.99 -4.57 -1.62
CA SER A 232 4.64 -5.67 -2.52
C SER A 232 3.75 -5.20 -3.68
N GLU A 233 2.75 -4.37 -3.40
CA GLU A 233 1.90 -3.79 -4.44
C GLU A 233 2.70 -2.91 -5.41
N ILE A 234 3.62 -2.08 -4.91
CA ILE A 234 4.48 -1.29 -5.79
C ILE A 234 5.33 -2.20 -6.69
N GLU A 235 5.90 -3.28 -6.15
CA GLU A 235 6.70 -4.23 -6.94
C GLU A 235 5.87 -4.92 -8.03
N ARG A 236 4.58 -5.18 -7.81
CA ARG A 236 3.68 -5.68 -8.87
C ARG A 236 3.52 -4.70 -10.03
N HIS A 237 3.63 -3.40 -9.78
CA HIS A 237 3.48 -2.35 -10.79
C HIS A 237 4.80 -1.90 -11.43
N ILE A 238 5.95 -2.13 -10.81
CA ILE A 238 7.27 -1.73 -11.32
C ILE A 238 7.94 -2.93 -12.01
N LYS A 239 8.19 -2.83 -13.33
CA LYS A 239 9.00 -3.82 -14.07
C LYS A 239 10.46 -3.37 -14.09
N TYR A 240 11.40 -4.30 -14.29
CA TYR A 240 12.85 -4.01 -14.40
C TYR A 240 13.17 -2.86 -15.39
N SER A 241 12.40 -2.75 -16.48
CA SER A 241 12.50 -1.67 -17.47
C SER A 241 12.25 -0.25 -16.92
N ASP A 242 11.50 -0.12 -15.83
CA ASP A 242 11.16 1.17 -15.22
C ASP A 242 12.33 1.74 -14.40
N HIS A 243 13.17 0.87 -13.83
CA HIS A 243 14.40 1.28 -13.14
C HIS A 243 15.41 1.92 -14.11
N LEU A 244 15.51 1.41 -15.35
CA LEU A 244 16.38 1.96 -16.39
C LEU A 244 15.94 3.36 -16.84
N LYS A 245 14.63 3.61 -16.94
CA LYS A 245 14.09 4.95 -17.24
C LYS A 245 14.41 5.94 -16.12
N LEU A 246 14.40 5.49 -14.87
CA LEU A 246 14.73 6.35 -13.74
C LEU A 246 16.20 6.79 -13.73
N ASN A 247 17.12 5.87 -14.04
CA ASN A 247 18.54 6.22 -14.13
C ASN A 247 18.80 7.24 -15.24
N LYS A 248 18.12 7.12 -16.39
CA LYS A 248 18.19 8.14 -17.45
C LYS A 248 17.64 9.51 -17.02
N VAL A 249 16.51 9.54 -16.30
CA VAL A 249 15.93 10.80 -15.81
C VAL A 249 16.80 11.44 -14.72
N LYS A 250 17.42 10.64 -13.84
CA LYS A 250 18.35 11.14 -12.82
C LYS A 250 19.64 11.70 -13.44
N LEU A 251 20.21 11.03 -14.45
CA LEU A 251 21.39 11.49 -15.19
C LEU A 251 21.12 12.81 -15.93
N ASN A 252 20.01 12.92 -16.65
CA ASN A 252 19.67 14.16 -17.35
C ASN A 252 19.40 15.35 -16.40
N LYS A 253 19.05 15.07 -15.14
CA LYS A 253 18.79 16.13 -14.14
C LYS A 253 20.08 16.58 -13.45
N SER A 254 21.08 15.70 -13.28
CA SER A 254 22.41 16.09 -12.77
C SER A 254 23.19 16.95 -13.77
N ASP A 255 23.03 16.71 -15.07
CA ASP A 255 23.75 17.45 -16.11
C ASP A 255 23.22 18.89 -16.28
N ASN A 256 21.91 19.10 -16.05
CA ASN A 256 21.29 20.42 -16.10
C ASN A 256 21.45 21.26 -14.82
N SER A 257 21.87 20.66 -13.70
CA SER A 257 22.15 21.40 -12.46
C SER A 257 23.61 21.87 -12.32
N GLY A 258 24.49 21.49 -13.26
CA GLY A 258 25.89 21.92 -13.31
C GLY A 258 26.19 23.02 -14.34
N SER A 259 25.16 23.60 -14.98
CA SER A 259 25.31 24.60 -16.05
C SER A 259 24.61 25.93 -15.74
N SER A 260 24.46 26.28 -14.46
CA SER A 260 23.97 27.59 -14.01
C SER A 260 24.95 28.24 -13.04
#